data_AF-A0AAD8TXC2-F1
#
_entry.id   AF-A0AAD8TXC2-F1
#
_cell.length_a   1.000
_cell.length_b   1.000
_cell.length_c   1.000
_cell.angle_alpha   90.00
_cell.angle_beta   90.00
_cell.angle_gamma   90.00
#
_symmetry.space_group_name_H-M   'P 1'
#
loop_
_entity.id
_entity.type
_entity.pdbx_description
1 polymer ?
#
loop_
_entity_poly.entity_id
_entity_poly.type
_entity_poly.pdbx_seq_one_letter_code
_entity_poly.pdbx_strand_id
1 'polypeptide(L)'
;MQPAMGVGLVAELFAARFGEPPSRVEATVHAPSEFLLYLADPATRRAALAIQGPVVMGGASFLLTPWDRLRGAMPDMLPYKVRVCIEGVPEHARDTISVAPIFAGSALIDSIDEMVQCDQETVCFCLWIWMENVERLAIRGVLKLEEPVEIESPLVNYPELGIYADIPSRSGPVSVFEHEVLIHLDKVVEHKTSYE
;
A
#
# COMPACT_ATOMS: atom_id res chain seq x y z
N MET A 1 28.30 -25.89 -1.48
CA MET A 1 28.28 -24.59 -0.76
C MET A 1 28.76 -23.54 -1.76
N GLN A 2 27.88 -22.81 -2.44
CA GLN A 2 28.31 -21.71 -3.32
C GLN A 2 28.80 -20.55 -2.43
N PRO A 3 29.95 -19.91 -2.74
CA PRO A 3 30.37 -18.72 -2.02
C PRO A 3 29.30 -17.64 -2.19
N ALA A 4 28.90 -17.00 -1.08
CA ALA A 4 28.00 -15.86 -1.13
C ALA A 4 28.72 -14.72 -1.87
N MET A 5 28.36 -14.50 -3.14
CA MET A 5 28.93 -13.42 -3.93
C MET A 5 28.49 -12.08 -3.32
N GLY A 6 29.46 -11.21 -3.02
CA GLY A 6 29.16 -9.88 -2.48
C GLY A 6 28.49 -8.99 -3.51
N VAL A 7 27.58 -8.13 -3.05
CA VAL A 7 26.82 -7.18 -3.88
C VAL A 7 27.73 -6.28 -4.74
N GLY A 8 28.83 -5.80 -4.16
CA GLY A 8 29.80 -4.98 -4.89
C GLY A 8 30.43 -5.72 -6.07
N LEU A 9 30.78 -7.00 -5.88
CA LEU A 9 31.32 -7.83 -6.95
C LEU A 9 30.29 -8.07 -8.06
N VAL A 10 29.01 -8.26 -7.70
CA VAL A 10 27.92 -8.37 -8.69
C VAL A 10 27.81 -7.11 -9.53
N ALA A 11 27.77 -5.93 -8.89
CA ALA A 11 27.69 -4.65 -9.59
C ALA A 11 28.90 -4.44 -10.53
N GLU A 12 30.12 -4.73 -10.06
CA GLU A 12 31.34 -4.65 -10.87
C GLU A 12 31.34 -5.59 -12.07
N LEU A 13 30.90 -6.84 -11.89
CA LEU A 13 30.81 -7.81 -12.99
C LEU A 13 29.82 -7.35 -14.06
N PHE A 14 28.67 -6.80 -13.66
CA PHE A 14 27.67 -6.29 -14.60
C PHE A 14 28.10 -4.98 -15.26
N ALA A 15 28.79 -4.08 -14.55
CA ALA A 15 29.41 -2.89 -15.12
C ALA A 15 30.41 -3.28 -16.22
N ALA A 16 31.33 -4.20 -15.92
CA ALA A 16 32.30 -4.71 -16.87
C ALA A 16 31.64 -5.41 -18.07
N ARG A 17 30.56 -6.18 -17.84
CA ARG A 17 29.84 -6.92 -18.89
C ARG A 17 29.16 -6.03 -19.91
N PHE A 18 28.64 -4.88 -19.48
CA PHE A 18 27.91 -3.94 -20.32
C PHE A 18 28.75 -2.74 -20.75
N GLY A 19 30.00 -2.62 -20.29
CA GLY A 19 30.86 -1.48 -20.60
C GLY A 19 30.40 -0.18 -19.93
N GLU A 20 29.68 -0.29 -18.81
CA GLU A 20 29.22 0.85 -18.02
C GLU A 20 30.25 1.20 -16.94
N PRO A 21 30.40 2.47 -16.57
CA PRO A 21 31.16 2.84 -15.39
C PRO A 21 30.47 2.27 -14.13
N PRO A 22 31.24 1.89 -13.08
CA PRO A 22 30.66 1.34 -11.84
C PRO A 22 29.60 2.23 -11.18
N SER A 23 29.66 3.55 -11.38
CA SER A 23 28.65 4.49 -10.87
C SER A 23 27.29 4.42 -11.56
N ARG A 24 27.16 3.68 -12.67
CA ARG A 24 25.90 3.52 -13.43
C ARG A 24 25.27 2.13 -13.27
N VAL A 25 25.89 1.26 -12.49
CA VAL A 25 25.39 -0.07 -12.15
C VAL A 25 25.42 -0.23 -10.65
N GLU A 26 24.24 -0.37 -10.05
CA GLU A 26 24.11 -0.69 -8.65
C GLU A 26 23.45 -2.05 -8.50
N ALA A 27 23.80 -2.77 -7.45
CA ALA A 27 23.17 -4.02 -7.08
C ALA A 27 22.71 -3.93 -5.62
N THR A 28 21.63 -4.61 -5.28
CA THR A 28 21.22 -4.86 -3.89
C THR A 28 20.84 -6.32 -3.73
N VAL A 29 20.99 -6.88 -2.52
CA VAL A 29 20.45 -8.22 -2.24
C VAL A 29 18.94 -8.10 -2.11
N HIS A 30 18.20 -8.91 -2.86
CA HIS A 30 16.75 -9.01 -2.74
C HIS A 30 16.33 -10.21 -1.88
N ALA A 31 16.93 -11.37 -2.15
CA ALA A 31 16.69 -12.62 -1.44
C ALA A 31 17.97 -13.50 -1.49
N PRO A 32 18.03 -14.65 -0.80
CA PRO A 32 19.16 -15.57 -0.94
C PRO A 32 19.39 -15.94 -2.41
N SER A 33 20.59 -15.64 -2.93
CA SER A 33 20.97 -15.84 -4.34
C SER A 33 20.21 -15.00 -5.37
N GLU A 34 19.48 -13.96 -4.95
CA GLU A 34 18.81 -13.01 -5.83
C GLU A 34 19.30 -11.58 -5.60
N PHE A 35 19.61 -10.89 -6.69
CA PHE A 35 20.07 -9.52 -6.69
C PHE A 35 19.13 -8.66 -7.53
N LEU A 36 18.85 -7.45 -7.05
CA LEU A 36 18.20 -6.43 -7.85
C LEU A 36 19.27 -5.53 -8.48
N LEU A 37 19.28 -5.48 -9.81
CA LEU A 37 20.23 -4.70 -10.60
C LEU A 37 19.58 -3.40 -11.07
N TYR A 38 20.19 -2.28 -10.71
CA TYR A 38 19.83 -0.95 -11.18
C TYR A 38 20.80 -0.54 -12.28
N LEU A 39 20.28 -0.46 -13.51
CA LEU A 39 21.02 -0.01 -14.68
C LEU A 39 20.51 1.38 -15.04
N ALA A 40 21.36 2.40 -14.89
CA ALA A 40 20.98 3.80 -15.10
C ALA A 40 20.63 4.09 -16.57
N ASP A 41 21.30 3.41 -17.52
CA ASP A 41 21.05 3.60 -18.94
C ASP A 41 19.93 2.69 -19.48
N PRO A 42 18.85 3.26 -20.10
CA PRO A 42 17.76 2.47 -20.66
C PRO A 42 18.15 1.57 -21.85
N ALA A 43 19.22 1.86 -22.59
CA ALA A 43 19.69 0.99 -23.66
C ALA A 43 20.41 -0.23 -23.08
N THR A 44 21.25 -0.02 -22.05
CA THR A 44 21.90 -1.10 -21.29
C THR A 44 20.87 -2.00 -20.60
N ARG A 45 19.82 -1.45 -20.00
CA ARG A 45 18.71 -2.26 -19.45
C ARG A 45 18.04 -3.11 -20.51
N ARG A 46 17.75 -2.56 -21.70
CA ARG A 46 17.15 -3.33 -22.80
C ARG A 46 18.09 -4.42 -23.31
N ALA A 47 19.38 -4.12 -23.45
CA ALA A 47 20.38 -5.09 -23.85
C ALA A 47 20.49 -6.24 -22.83
N ALA A 48 20.47 -5.93 -21.53
CA ALA A 48 20.47 -6.91 -20.46
C ALA A 48 19.25 -7.85 -20.54
N LEU A 49 18.06 -7.30 -20.78
CA LEU A 49 16.83 -8.07 -20.90
C LEU A 49 16.68 -8.84 -22.22
N ALA A 50 17.44 -8.46 -23.26
CA ALA A 50 17.46 -9.18 -24.54
C ALA A 50 18.29 -10.47 -24.49
N ILE A 51 19.18 -10.61 -23.50
CA ILE A 51 20.01 -11.80 -23.33
C ILE A 51 19.13 -13.02 -23.08
N GLN A 52 19.28 -14.03 -23.93
CA GLN A 52 18.59 -15.31 -23.78
C GLN A 52 19.44 -16.24 -22.91
N GLY A 53 18.84 -16.81 -21.87
CA GLY A 53 19.48 -17.77 -20.99
C GLY A 53 20.45 -17.17 -19.97
N PRO A 54 21.19 -18.02 -19.24
CA PRO A 54 22.04 -17.57 -18.14
C PRO A 54 23.32 -16.87 -18.60
N VAL A 55 23.70 -15.79 -17.91
CA VAL A 55 24.97 -15.08 -18.09
C VAL A 55 25.99 -15.64 -17.10
N VAL A 56 27.09 -16.20 -17.60
CA VAL A 56 28.15 -16.76 -16.75
C VAL A 56 29.28 -15.74 -16.56
N MET A 57 29.50 -15.31 -15.33
CA MET A 57 30.51 -14.30 -14.95
C MET A 57 31.03 -14.57 -13.54
N GLY A 58 32.33 -14.37 -13.31
CA GLY A 58 32.92 -14.50 -11.97
C GLY A 58 32.73 -15.89 -11.33
N GLY A 59 32.60 -16.94 -12.14
CA GLY A 59 32.32 -18.31 -11.67
C GLY A 59 30.88 -18.58 -11.25
N ALA A 60 29.97 -17.61 -11.40
CA ALA A 60 28.53 -17.78 -11.16
C ALA A 60 27.72 -17.65 -12.45
N SER A 61 26.49 -18.15 -12.41
CA SER A 61 25.52 -18.09 -13.50
C SER A 61 24.32 -17.26 -13.06
N PHE A 62 23.96 -16.25 -13.84
CA PHE A 62 22.90 -15.29 -13.54
C PHE A 62 21.78 -15.39 -14.57
N LEU A 63 20.54 -15.55 -14.12
CA LEU A 63 19.38 -15.36 -14.98
C LEU A 63 18.90 -13.91 -14.85
N LEU A 64 18.81 -13.21 -15.99
CA LEU A 64 18.31 -11.84 -16.03
C LEU A 64 16.83 -11.83 -16.38
N THR A 65 16.06 -11.13 -15.56
CA THR A 65 14.61 -10.98 -15.73
C THR A 65 14.21 -9.56 -15.38
N PRO A 66 13.18 -8.99 -16.04
CA PRO A 66 12.63 -7.72 -15.61
C PRO A 66 12.20 -7.78 -14.15
N TRP A 67 12.42 -6.69 -13.42
CA TRP A 67 11.81 -6.55 -12.11
C TRP A 67 10.30 -6.40 -12.26
N ASP A 68 9.56 -7.21 -11.52
CA ASP A 68 8.11 -7.09 -11.38
C ASP A 68 7.80 -6.84 -9.90
N ARG A 69 6.88 -5.91 -9.62
CA ARG A 69 6.40 -5.61 -8.27
C ARG A 69 5.73 -6.83 -7.62
N LEU A 70 5.29 -7.80 -8.43
CA LEU A 70 4.69 -9.05 -7.99
C LEU A 70 5.70 -10.19 -7.80
N ARG A 71 7.01 -9.95 -7.99
CA ARG A 71 8.01 -11.00 -7.77
C ARG A 71 8.02 -11.43 -6.31
N GLY A 72 7.84 -12.73 -6.09
CA GLY A 72 7.74 -13.32 -4.75
C GLY A 72 6.38 -13.12 -4.08
N ALA A 73 5.44 -12.41 -4.72
CA ALA A 73 4.08 -12.29 -4.24
C ALA A 73 3.31 -13.60 -4.52
N MET A 74 2.55 -14.05 -3.52
CA MET A 74 1.55 -15.08 -3.71
C MET A 74 0.21 -14.39 -3.97
N PRO A 75 -0.56 -14.80 -5.00
CA PRO A 75 -1.87 -14.23 -5.23
C PRO A 75 -2.82 -14.68 -4.12
N ASP A 76 -3.40 -13.71 -3.40
CA ASP A 76 -4.55 -13.93 -2.53
C ASP A 76 -5.82 -13.47 -3.24
N MET A 77 -6.86 -14.29 -3.16
CA MET A 77 -8.13 -14.05 -3.82
C MET A 77 -9.14 -13.46 -2.85
N LEU A 78 -9.71 -12.31 -3.20
CA LEU A 78 -10.81 -11.66 -2.46
C LEU A 78 -12.08 -11.73 -3.33
N PRO A 79 -12.80 -12.85 -3.38
CA PRO A 79 -13.91 -13.04 -4.31
C PRO A 79 -15.16 -12.25 -3.93
N TYR A 80 -15.25 -11.70 -2.72
CA TYR A 80 -16.43 -10.99 -2.24
C TYR A 80 -16.20 -9.50 -2.22
N LYS A 81 -17.02 -8.75 -2.97
CA LYS A 81 -17.19 -7.30 -2.79
C LYS A 81 -18.38 -7.07 -1.87
N VAL A 82 -18.13 -6.50 -0.71
CA VAL A 82 -19.09 -6.39 0.39
C VAL A 82 -19.36 -4.92 0.69
N ARG A 83 -20.63 -4.54 0.83
CA ARG A 83 -21.03 -3.25 1.39
C ARG A 83 -21.22 -3.41 2.89
N VAL A 84 -20.58 -2.54 3.66
CA VAL A 84 -20.71 -2.49 5.11
C VAL A 84 -21.18 -1.11 5.56
N CYS A 85 -21.97 -1.08 6.64
CA CYS A 85 -22.40 0.13 7.31
C CYS A 85 -21.75 0.18 8.70
N ILE A 86 -20.95 1.21 8.97
CA ILE A 86 -20.28 1.39 10.26
C ILE A 86 -21.01 2.44 11.09
N GLU A 87 -21.55 2.04 12.23
CA GLU A 87 -22.09 2.93 13.24
C GLU A 87 -21.00 3.38 14.23
N GLY A 88 -21.14 4.59 14.77
CA GLY A 88 -20.22 5.12 15.80
C GLY A 88 -18.99 5.86 15.25
N VAL A 89 -18.82 5.94 13.93
CA VAL A 89 -17.74 6.73 13.30
C VAL A 89 -18.05 8.24 13.41
N PRO A 90 -17.20 9.04 14.07
CA PRO A 90 -17.36 10.49 14.14
C PRO A 90 -17.35 11.14 12.75
N GLU A 91 -18.14 12.20 12.58
CA GLU A 91 -18.33 12.86 11.27
C GLU A 91 -17.00 13.31 10.61
N HIS A 92 -16.07 13.85 11.40
CA HIS A 92 -14.76 14.30 10.93
C HIS A 92 -13.79 13.17 10.54
N ALA A 93 -14.12 11.91 10.85
CA ALA A 93 -13.30 10.73 10.59
C ALA A 93 -13.95 9.77 9.59
N ARG A 94 -14.95 10.25 8.84
CA ARG A 94 -15.66 9.51 7.78
C ARG A 94 -14.88 9.53 6.47
N ASP A 95 -13.67 9.00 6.52
CA ASP A 95 -12.80 8.82 5.37
C ASP A 95 -12.12 7.44 5.41
N THR A 96 -11.63 6.98 4.25
CA THR A 96 -11.08 5.63 4.11
C THR A 96 -9.79 5.43 4.90
N ILE A 97 -9.01 6.49 5.16
CA ILE A 97 -7.74 6.41 5.89
C ILE A 97 -8.04 6.21 7.37
N SER A 98 -8.94 7.01 7.93
CA SER A 98 -9.33 6.94 9.33
C SER A 98 -9.90 5.56 9.70
N VAL A 99 -10.75 4.98 8.85
CA VAL A 99 -11.40 3.68 9.15
C VAL A 99 -10.59 2.45 8.70
N ALA A 100 -9.51 2.61 7.93
CA ALA A 100 -8.67 1.50 7.47
C ALA A 100 -8.21 0.54 8.58
N PRO A 101 -7.83 1.01 9.80
CA PRO A 101 -7.42 0.12 10.88
C PRO A 101 -8.49 -0.90 11.30
N ILE A 102 -9.78 -0.61 11.09
CA ILE A 102 -10.89 -1.53 11.40
C ILE A 102 -10.80 -2.81 10.55
N PHE A 103 -10.29 -2.71 9.32
CA PHE A 103 -10.24 -3.80 8.34
C PHE A 103 -8.84 -4.38 8.14
N ALA A 104 -7.86 -3.91 8.91
CA ALA A 104 -6.47 -4.29 8.76
C ALA A 104 -6.29 -5.82 8.85
N GLY A 105 -5.82 -6.42 7.75
CA GLY A 105 -5.57 -7.86 7.67
C GLY A 105 -6.80 -8.74 7.41
N SER A 106 -8.00 -8.17 7.34
CA SER A 106 -9.24 -8.92 7.05
C SER A 106 -9.93 -8.53 5.75
N ALA A 107 -9.74 -7.29 5.29
CA ALA A 107 -10.36 -6.78 4.07
C ALA A 107 -9.54 -5.64 3.44
N LEU A 108 -9.82 -5.36 2.17
CA LEU A 108 -9.29 -4.20 1.43
C LEU A 108 -10.43 -3.20 1.19
N ILE A 109 -10.26 -1.94 1.60
CA ILE A 109 -11.25 -0.90 1.30
C ILE A 109 -11.19 -0.54 -0.19
N ASP A 110 -12.36 -0.54 -0.85
CA ASP A 110 -12.53 -0.18 -2.26
C ASP A 110 -12.92 1.30 -2.41
N SER A 111 -14.03 1.70 -1.80
CA SER A 111 -14.60 3.04 -1.97
C SER A 111 -15.61 3.39 -0.86
N ILE A 112 -15.84 4.68 -0.65
CA ILE A 112 -16.95 5.18 0.18
C ILE A 112 -18.24 5.06 -0.64
N ASP A 113 -19.31 4.59 0.00
CA ASP A 113 -20.64 4.61 -0.60
C ASP A 113 -21.40 5.86 -0.17
N GLU A 114 -21.47 6.85 -1.06
CA GLU A 114 -22.18 8.11 -0.84
C GLU A 114 -23.70 7.97 -1.04
N MET A 115 -24.19 6.83 -1.55
CA MET A 115 -25.62 6.62 -1.74
C MET A 115 -26.28 6.17 -0.44
N VAL A 116 -27.08 7.06 0.15
CA VAL A 116 -28.01 6.71 1.22
C VAL A 116 -29.12 5.84 0.64
N GLN A 117 -29.19 4.58 1.05
CA GLN A 117 -30.17 3.61 0.57
C GLN A 117 -31.42 3.55 1.47
N CYS A 118 -31.31 3.95 2.74
CA CYS A 118 -32.45 4.04 3.66
C CYS A 118 -32.22 5.05 4.80
N ASP A 119 -33.29 5.45 5.49
CA ASP A 119 -33.23 6.44 6.58
C ASP A 119 -32.34 5.98 7.75
N GLN A 120 -32.21 4.66 7.96
CA GLN A 120 -31.37 4.09 9.02
C GLN A 120 -29.86 4.26 8.75
N GLU A 121 -29.47 4.55 7.50
CA GLU A 121 -28.07 4.78 7.12
C GLU A 121 -27.60 6.21 7.41
N THR A 122 -28.50 7.13 7.74
CA THR A 122 -28.14 8.55 8.00
C THR A 122 -27.11 8.72 9.12
N VAL A 123 -27.06 7.75 10.05
CA VAL A 123 -26.08 7.71 11.16
C VAL A 123 -24.87 6.83 10.87
N CYS A 124 -24.87 6.09 9.76
CA CYS A 124 -23.82 5.14 9.40
C CYS A 124 -22.82 5.73 8.41
N PHE A 125 -21.58 5.25 8.46
CA PHE A 125 -20.60 5.44 7.42
C PHE A 125 -20.53 4.19 6.54
N CYS A 126 -20.93 4.32 5.27
CA CYS A 126 -21.05 3.18 4.36
C CYS A 126 -19.86 3.09 3.41
N LEU A 127 -19.34 1.89 3.20
CA LEU A 127 -18.22 1.66 2.29
C LEU A 127 -18.26 0.27 1.66
N TRP A 128 -17.56 0.15 0.55
CA TRP A 128 -17.29 -1.10 -0.14
C TRP A 128 -15.93 -1.65 0.26
N ILE A 129 -15.86 -2.94 0.56
CA ILE A 129 -14.64 -3.68 0.88
C ILE A 129 -14.54 -4.96 0.05
N TRP A 130 -13.32 -5.44 -0.15
CA TRP A 130 -13.02 -6.76 -0.71
C TRP A 130 -12.59 -7.71 0.39
N MET A 131 -13.15 -8.92 0.39
CA MET A 131 -12.89 -9.95 1.42
C MET A 131 -12.71 -11.35 0.82
N GLU A 132 -11.87 -12.15 1.50
CA GLU A 132 -11.72 -13.58 1.22
C GLU A 132 -12.94 -14.38 1.69
N ASN A 133 -13.42 -14.07 2.90
CA ASN A 133 -14.54 -14.77 3.54
C ASN A 133 -15.41 -13.77 4.34
N VAL A 134 -16.68 -13.66 3.96
CA VAL A 134 -17.66 -12.75 4.59
C VAL A 134 -17.95 -13.13 6.05
N GLU A 135 -17.88 -14.41 6.41
CA GLU A 135 -18.11 -14.88 7.79
C GLU A 135 -17.03 -14.39 8.77
N ARG A 136 -15.87 -13.95 8.25
CA ARG A 136 -14.80 -13.37 9.06
C ARG A 136 -14.95 -11.86 9.28
N LEU A 137 -16.01 -11.24 8.76
CA LEU A 137 -16.28 -9.83 8.99
C LEU A 137 -16.48 -9.58 10.49
N ALA A 138 -15.64 -8.72 11.06
CA ALA A 138 -15.82 -8.26 12.43
C ALA A 138 -17.15 -7.51 12.52
N ILE A 139 -17.96 -7.81 13.54
CA ILE A 139 -19.24 -7.13 13.81
C ILE A 139 -19.04 -5.92 14.73
N ARG A 140 -17.89 -5.86 15.43
CA ARG A 140 -17.53 -4.79 16.35
C ARG A 140 -16.06 -4.45 16.20
N GLY A 141 -15.72 -3.19 16.44
CA GLY A 141 -14.34 -2.71 16.45
C GLY A 141 -14.16 -1.53 17.39
N VAL A 142 -12.91 -1.11 17.57
CA VAL A 142 -12.54 0.12 18.26
C VAL A 142 -11.74 0.98 17.29
N LEU A 143 -12.28 2.14 16.96
CA LEU A 143 -11.62 3.13 16.12
C LEU A 143 -10.81 4.08 17.03
N LYS A 144 -9.51 4.15 16.80
CA LYS A 144 -8.60 5.01 17.54
C LYS A 144 -8.28 6.26 16.74
N LEU A 145 -8.71 7.42 17.22
CA LEU A 145 -8.53 8.70 16.53
C LEU A 145 -7.69 9.63 17.40
N GLU A 146 -6.80 10.38 16.76
CA GLU A 146 -6.13 11.48 17.44
C GLU A 146 -7.13 12.60 17.74
N GLU A 147 -6.95 13.26 18.88
CA GLU A 147 -7.69 14.48 19.21
C GLU A 147 -7.56 15.51 18.08
N PRO A 148 -8.67 16.08 17.56
CA PRO A 148 -8.56 17.22 16.66
C PRO A 148 -7.83 18.37 17.38
N VAL A 149 -6.94 19.09 16.69
CA VAL A 149 -6.37 20.32 17.27
C VAL A 149 -7.50 21.34 17.35
N GLU A 150 -7.97 21.65 18.56
CA GLU A 150 -9.01 22.65 18.76
C GLU A 150 -8.53 23.99 18.19
N ILE A 151 -9.28 24.51 17.22
CA ILE A 151 -9.04 25.83 16.65
C ILE A 151 -9.92 26.81 17.42
N GLU A 152 -9.34 27.51 18.39
CA GLU A 152 -10.08 28.43 19.28
C GLU A 152 -10.78 29.59 18.53
N SER A 153 -10.36 29.89 17.30
CA SER A 153 -10.94 30.91 16.43
C SER A 153 -10.82 30.49 14.97
N PRO A 154 -11.84 30.66 14.10
CA PRO A 154 -11.71 30.34 12.69
C PRO A 154 -10.45 31.00 12.12
N LEU A 155 -9.58 30.18 11.52
CA LEU A 155 -8.34 30.64 10.92
C LEU A 155 -8.67 31.68 9.86
N VAL A 156 -8.23 32.92 10.09
CA VAL A 156 -8.35 34.03 9.15
C VAL A 156 -7.31 33.81 8.03
N ASN A 157 -7.59 32.87 7.13
CA ASN A 157 -6.73 32.56 6.00
C ASN A 157 -7.35 33.12 4.71
N TYR A 158 -6.84 34.27 4.27
CA TYR A 158 -7.24 34.94 3.03
C TYR A 158 -6.00 35.19 2.17
N PRO A 159 -5.51 34.17 1.44
CA PRO A 159 -4.30 34.27 0.62
C PRO A 159 -4.40 35.39 -0.43
N GLU A 160 -5.60 35.64 -0.96
CA GLU A 160 -5.91 36.71 -1.90
C GLU A 160 -5.73 38.13 -1.32
N LEU A 161 -5.78 38.27 0.01
CA LEU A 161 -5.48 39.51 0.73
C LEU A 161 -4.08 39.49 1.37
N GLY A 162 -3.28 38.45 1.12
CA GLY A 162 -1.97 38.25 1.73
C GLY A 162 -2.01 37.91 3.22
N ILE A 163 -3.17 37.47 3.74
CA ILE A 163 -3.34 37.07 5.13
C ILE A 163 -3.22 35.54 5.20
N TYR A 164 -2.14 35.07 5.80
CA TYR A 164 -1.90 33.65 6.03
C TYR A 164 -2.08 33.38 7.51
N ALA A 165 -3.01 32.49 7.84
CA ALA A 165 -3.12 32.00 9.20
C ALA A 165 -2.04 30.94 9.44
N ASP A 166 -1.37 31.01 10.58
CA ASP A 166 -0.47 29.93 11.00
C ASP A 166 -1.28 28.65 11.18
N ILE A 167 -0.77 27.54 10.64
CA ILE A 167 -1.38 26.23 10.84
C ILE A 167 -1.30 25.92 12.33
N PRO A 168 -2.43 25.65 13.01
CA PRO A 168 -2.44 25.28 14.42
C PRO A 168 -1.48 24.11 14.63
N SER A 169 -0.47 24.31 15.46
CA SER A 169 0.51 23.27 15.77
C SER A 169 0.30 22.78 17.19
N ARG A 170 0.27 21.44 17.36
CA ARG A 170 0.15 20.82 18.68
C ARG A 170 1.44 21.03 19.47
N SER A 171 1.33 21.57 20.68
CA SER A 171 2.43 21.63 21.65
C SER A 171 2.16 20.62 22.77
N GLY A 172 2.60 19.38 22.60
CA GLY A 172 2.43 18.33 23.61
C GLY A 172 2.22 16.93 23.04
N PRO A 173 2.08 15.91 23.93
CA PRO A 173 1.77 14.55 23.52
C PRO A 173 0.40 14.46 22.82
N VAL A 174 0.26 13.45 21.96
CA VAL A 174 -0.99 13.17 21.23
C VAL A 174 -1.92 12.36 22.13
N SER A 175 -3.12 12.89 22.37
CA SER A 175 -4.22 12.14 22.97
C SER A 175 -4.90 11.30 21.89
N VAL A 176 -5.14 10.03 22.18
CA VAL A 176 -5.87 9.11 21.30
C VAL A 176 -7.19 8.75 21.97
N PHE A 177 -8.29 8.94 21.25
CA PHE A 177 -9.64 8.59 21.67
C PHE A 177 -10.08 7.29 21.04
N GLU A 178 -10.77 6.48 21.84
CA GLU A 178 -11.35 5.20 21.41
C GLU A 178 -12.85 5.39 21.16
N HIS A 179 -13.28 5.05 19.95
CA HIS A 179 -14.68 5.06 19.53
C HIS A 179 -15.12 3.61 19.28
N GLU A 180 -16.07 3.12 20.06
CA GLU A 180 -16.70 1.83 19.77
C GLU A 180 -17.51 1.94 18.48
N VAL A 181 -17.27 0.99 17.57
CA VAL A 181 -17.99 0.94 16.29
C VAL A 181 -18.69 -0.41 16.12
N LEU A 182 -19.87 -0.36 15.52
CA LEU A 182 -20.62 -1.54 15.09
C LEU A 182 -20.56 -1.62 13.57
N ILE A 183 -20.28 -2.81 13.05
CA ILE A 183 -20.11 -3.05 11.62
C ILE A 183 -21.22 -3.99 11.18
N HIS A 184 -22.06 -3.49 10.29
CA HIS A 184 -23.17 -4.25 9.73
C HIS A 184 -22.83 -4.69 8.32
N LEU A 185 -23.10 -5.97 8.05
CA LEU A 185 -23.10 -6.51 6.69
C LEU A 185 -24.40 -6.06 5.99
N ASP A 186 -24.29 -5.33 4.88
CA ASP A 186 -25.46 -4.88 4.12
C ASP A 186 -25.64 -5.67 2.81
N LYS A 187 -24.63 -5.66 1.93
CA LYS A 187 -24.70 -6.33 0.62
C LYS A 187 -23.44 -7.14 0.33
N VAL A 188 -23.60 -8.24 -0.40
CA VAL A 188 -22.50 -9.10 -0.86
C VAL A 188 -22.63 -9.33 -2.35
N VAL A 189 -21.54 -9.11 -3.08
CA VAL A 189 -21.39 -9.41 -4.49
C VAL A 189 -20.26 -10.43 -4.65
N GLU A 190 -20.59 -11.61 -5.17
CA GLU A 190 -19.62 -12.68 -5.43
C GLU A 190 -19.05 -12.54 -6.86
N HIS A 191 -17.72 -12.47 -6.95
CA HIS A 191 -16.98 -12.49 -8.20
C HIS A 191 -16.31 -13.85 -8.36
N LYS A 192 -16.88 -14.68 -9.24
CA LYS A 192 -16.25 -15.93 -9.65
C LYS A 192 -15.12 -15.63 -10.62
N THR A 193 -13.92 -16.08 -10.29
CA THR A 193 -12.80 -16.09 -11.23
C THR A 193 -12.84 -17.38 -12.01
N SER A 194 -13.15 -17.27 -13.31
CA SER A 194 -12.98 -18.35 -14.28
C SER A 194 -11.48 -18.45 -14.61
N TYR A 195 -10.75 -19.23 -13.83
CA TYR A 195 -9.46 -19.78 -14.26
C TYR A 195 -9.66 -21.27 -14.52
N GLU A 196 -9.97 -21.60 -15.77
CA GLU A 196 -9.74 -22.93 -16.37
C GLU A 196 -8.30 -23.02 -16.88
#